data_AF-A0A840RPR7-F1
#
_entry.id   AF-A0A840RPR7-F1
#
_cell.length_a   1.000
_cell.length_b   1.000
_cell.length_c   1.000
_cell.angle_alpha   90.00
_cell.angle_beta   90.00
_cell.angle_gamma   90.00
#
_symmetry.space_group_name_H-M   'P 1'
#
loop_
_entity.id
_entity.type
_entity.pdbx_description
1 polymer ?
#
loop_
_entity_poly.entity_id
_entity_poly.type
_entity_poly.pdbx_seq_one_letter_code
_entity_poly.pdbx_strand_id
1 'polypeptide(L)'
;MNCFREGPHFLVIAPDECIDCSLCVSECPVNAIFCDTDLPADQRHFMQINAKLAARPEWKPITQTKAPLAEHNKWRSAFEKLTLLDEHFLKLAI
;
A
#
# COMPACT_ATOMS: atom_id res chain seq x y z
N MET A 1 -11.31 2.06 11.01
CA MET A 1 -10.65 1.92 9.69
C MET A 1 -9.17 2.21 9.89
N ASN A 2 -8.46 1.30 10.59
CA ASN A 2 -7.09 1.52 11.06
C ASN A 2 -6.08 0.55 10.42
N CYS A 3 -6.55 -0.30 9.50
CA CYS A 3 -5.74 -1.37 8.91
C CYS A 3 -4.67 -0.85 7.93
N PHE A 4 -4.71 0.41 7.51
CA PHE A 4 -3.64 0.96 6.67
C PHE A 4 -2.40 1.27 7.50
N ARG A 5 -1.24 0.80 7.04
CA ARG A 5 0.06 1.20 7.56
C ARG A 5 0.83 1.99 6.52
N GLU A 6 1.49 3.03 6.99
CA GLU A 6 2.26 3.95 6.17
C GLU A 6 3.74 3.64 6.24
N GLY A 7 4.32 3.38 5.07
CA GLY A 7 5.75 3.36 4.85
C GLY A 7 6.22 4.63 4.11
N PRO A 8 7.51 4.72 3.78
CA PRO A 8 8.07 5.91 3.17
C PRO A 8 7.49 6.21 1.79
N HIS A 9 7.28 5.17 0.98
CA HIS A 9 6.95 5.23 -0.44
C HIS A 9 5.75 4.36 -0.82
N PHE A 10 5.06 3.75 0.16
CA PHE A 10 4.03 2.74 -0.07
C PHE A 10 3.08 2.61 1.14
N LEU A 11 1.82 2.25 0.89
CA LEU A 11 0.82 1.92 1.92
C LEU A 11 0.51 0.44 1.86
N VAL A 12 0.38 -0.19 3.02
CA VAL A 12 -0.04 -1.59 3.14
C VAL A 12 -1.30 -1.74 3.96
N ILE A 13 -2.04 -2.80 3.71
CA ILE A 13 -3.20 -3.20 4.51
C ILE A 13 -2.77 -4.32 5.45
N ALA A 14 -2.91 -4.09 6.76
CA ALA A 14 -2.73 -5.10 7.79
C ALA A 14 -3.87 -6.13 7.68
N PRO A 15 -3.58 -7.38 7.28
CA PRO A 15 -4.64 -8.38 7.04
C PRO A 15 -5.39 -8.74 8.33
N ASP A 16 -4.68 -8.80 9.47
CA ASP A 16 -5.27 -9.15 10.77
C ASP A 16 -6.25 -8.07 11.30
N GLU A 17 -6.19 -6.85 10.77
CA GLU A 17 -7.08 -5.74 11.13
C GLU A 17 -8.09 -5.41 10.02
N CYS A 18 -7.93 -5.99 8.83
CA CYS A 18 -8.88 -5.85 7.74
C CYS A 18 -10.14 -6.66 8.05
N ILE A 19 -11.29 -6.09 7.71
CA ILE A 19 -12.60 -6.73 7.92
C ILE A 19 -13.35 -6.94 6.59
N ASP A 20 -12.63 -6.83 5.47
CA ASP A 20 -13.13 -7.06 4.11
C ASP A 20 -14.36 -6.23 3.73
N CYS A 21 -14.47 -5.00 4.25
CA CYS A 21 -15.59 -4.11 3.97
C CYS A 21 -15.59 -3.53 2.54
N SER A 22 -14.51 -3.71 1.78
CA SER A 22 -14.34 -3.30 0.37
C SER A 22 -14.49 -1.80 0.06
N LEU A 23 -14.70 -0.94 1.05
CA LEU A 23 -14.89 0.50 0.85
C LEU A 23 -13.66 1.19 0.24
N CYS A 24 -12.45 0.70 0.52
CA CYS A 24 -11.22 1.31 0.01
C CYS A 24 -10.96 1.02 -1.47
N VAL A 25 -11.61 0.01 -2.06
CA VAL A 25 -11.37 -0.42 -3.45
C VAL A 25 -11.74 0.70 -4.44
N SER A 26 -12.92 1.31 -4.28
CA SER A 26 -13.39 2.39 -5.15
C SER A 26 -12.71 3.73 -4.90
N GLU A 27 -12.14 3.92 -3.71
CA GLU A 27 -11.49 5.18 -3.32
C GLU A 27 -10.07 5.32 -3.87
N CYS A 28 -9.44 4.21 -4.31
CA CYS A 28 -8.08 4.24 -4.82
C CYS A 28 -8.04 4.84 -6.25
N PRO A 29 -7.47 6.03 -6.47
CA PRO A 29 -7.49 6.72 -7.77
C PRO A 29 -6.56 6.10 -8.83
N VAL A 30 -5.89 4.99 -8.48
CA VAL A 30 -5.00 4.21 -9.34
C VAL A 30 -5.36 2.73 -9.37
N ASN A 31 -6.49 2.34 -8.75
CA ASN A 31 -7.00 0.96 -8.72
C ASN A 31 -5.95 -0.06 -8.23
N ALA A 32 -5.22 0.26 -7.16
CA ALA A 32 -4.17 -0.59 -6.60
C ALA A 32 -4.64 -1.49 -5.44
N ILE A 33 -5.90 -1.39 -5.02
CA ILE A 33 -6.46 -2.15 -3.90
C ILE A 33 -7.39 -3.21 -4.46
N PHE A 34 -7.17 -4.46 -4.05
CA PHE A 34 -7.92 -5.64 -4.47
C PHE A 34 -8.34 -6.45 -3.26
N CYS A 35 -9.47 -7.15 -3.37
CA CYS A 35 -9.76 -8.27 -2.49
C CYS A 35 -8.76 -9.40 -2.74
N ASP A 36 -8.50 -10.21 -1.71
CA ASP A 36 -7.58 -11.35 -1.80
C ASP A 36 -7.99 -12.38 -2.88
N THR A 37 -9.29 -12.56 -3.08
CA THR A 37 -9.88 -13.41 -4.13
C THR A 37 -9.74 -12.86 -5.54
N ASP A 38 -9.57 -11.53 -5.67
CA ASP A 38 -9.62 -10.82 -6.95
C ASP A 38 -8.22 -10.41 -7.43
N LEU A 39 -7.18 -10.74 -6.68
CA LEU A 39 -5.79 -10.44 -7.01
C LEU A 39 -5.35 -11.18 -8.29
N PRO A 40 -4.82 -10.44 -9.29
CA PRO A 40 -4.15 -11.04 -10.43
C PRO A 40 -3.04 -12.00 -10.01
N ALA A 41 -2.82 -13.07 -10.78
CA ALA A 41 -1.87 -14.14 -10.43
C ALA A 41 -0.44 -13.63 -10.22
N ASP A 42 -0.03 -12.68 -11.04
CA ASP A 42 1.26 -11.99 -10.98
C ASP A 42 1.38 -11.04 -9.79
N GLN A 43 0.29 -10.65 -9.14
CA GLN A 43 0.26 -9.73 -8.00
C GLN A 43 0.06 -10.41 -6.64
N ARG A 44 -0.15 -11.74 -6.59
CA ARG A 44 -0.39 -12.47 -5.33
C ARG A 44 0.74 -12.32 -4.29
N HIS A 45 1.96 -12.05 -4.73
CA HIS A 45 3.10 -11.80 -3.85
C HIS A 45 2.88 -10.58 -2.93
N PHE A 46 2.04 -9.61 -3.32
CA PHE A 46 1.68 -8.47 -2.47
C PHE A 46 0.93 -8.86 -1.20
N MET A 47 0.26 -10.01 -1.14
CA MET A 47 -0.36 -10.48 0.12
C MET A 47 0.69 -10.67 1.22
N GLN A 48 1.80 -11.32 0.88
CA GLN A 48 2.89 -11.55 1.83
C GLN A 48 3.62 -10.24 2.17
N ILE A 49 3.77 -9.34 1.20
CA ILE A 49 4.39 -8.02 1.42
C ILE A 49 3.54 -7.20 2.40
N ASN A 50 2.23 -7.13 2.19
CA ASN A 50 1.31 -6.43 3.08
C ASN A 50 1.39 -6.95 4.51
N ALA A 51 1.31 -8.28 4.70
CA ALA A 51 1.42 -8.91 6.02
C ALA A 51 2.78 -8.62 6.69
N LYS A 52 3.89 -8.79 5.96
CA LYS A 52 5.24 -8.57 6.49
C LYS A 52 5.47 -7.12 6.88
N LEU A 53 5.12 -6.17 6.03
CA LEU A 53 5.37 -4.75 6.27
C LEU A 53 4.44 -4.20 7.35
N ALA A 54 3.17 -4.63 7.39
CA ALA A 54 2.23 -4.17 8.41
C ALA A 54 2.59 -4.62 9.83
N ALA A 55 3.32 -5.72 9.97
CA ALA A 55 3.83 -6.21 11.24
C ALA A 55 5.10 -5.47 11.72
N ARG A 56 5.72 -4.63 10.87
CA ARG A 56 6.95 -3.93 11.23
C ARG A 56 6.64 -2.71 12.12
N PRO A 57 7.43 -2.44 13.18
CA PRO A 57 7.18 -1.33 14.10
C PRO A 57 7.23 0.07 13.45
N GLU A 58 8.01 0.24 12.39
CA GLU A 58 8.16 1.51 11.67
C GLU A 58 6.95 1.84 10.77
N TRP A 59 6.14 0.85 10.42
CA TRP A 59 4.94 0.98 9.58
C TRP A 59 3.73 1.32 10.46
N LYS A 60 3.56 2.62 10.74
CA LYS A 60 2.55 3.10 11.68
C LYS A 60 1.16 3.17 11.04
N PRO A 61 0.08 3.04 11.83
CA PRO A 61 -1.27 3.24 11.32
C PRO A 61 -1.45 4.65 10.75
N ILE A 62 -2.01 4.75 9.54
CA ILE A 62 -2.47 6.01 8.97
C ILE A 62 -4.00 6.07 9.05
N THR A 63 -4.50 7.10 9.73
CA THR A 63 -5.94 7.28 9.99
C THR A 63 -6.50 8.57 9.38
N GLN A 64 -5.64 9.38 8.78
CA GLN A 64 -6.00 10.65 8.14
C GLN A 64 -5.35 10.73 6.76
N THR A 65 -6.09 11.24 5.79
CA THR A 65 -5.60 11.47 4.43
C THR A 65 -4.49 12.51 4.44
N LYS A 66 -3.46 12.26 3.63
CA LYS A 66 -2.37 13.21 3.36
C LYS A 66 -2.37 13.59 1.88
N ALA A 67 -1.69 14.69 1.56
CA ALA A 67 -1.44 15.05 0.17
C ALA A 67 -0.64 13.93 -0.51
N PRO A 68 -0.93 13.58 -1.77
CA PRO A 68 -0.13 12.62 -2.50
C PRO A 68 1.31 13.10 -2.66
N LEU A 69 2.22 12.15 -2.66
CA LEU A 69 3.50 12.08 -3.35
C LEU A 69 3.78 13.22 -4.35
N ALA A 70 4.92 13.90 -4.16
CA ALA A 70 5.48 14.76 -5.21
C ALA A 70 5.66 13.94 -6.49
N GLU A 71 5.30 14.50 -7.64
CA GLU A 71 5.37 13.81 -8.93
C GLU A 71 4.52 12.52 -9.05
N HIS A 72 3.54 12.27 -8.17
CA HIS A 72 2.70 11.06 -8.19
C HIS A 72 2.06 10.76 -9.54
N ASN A 73 1.70 11.81 -10.29
CA ASN A 73 1.10 11.69 -11.62
C ASN A 73 2.03 10.97 -12.60
N LYS A 74 3.35 11.11 -12.49
CA LYS A 74 4.33 10.41 -13.35
C LYS A 74 4.39 8.92 -13.03
N TRP A 75 4.18 8.56 -11.77
CA TRP A 75 4.28 7.17 -11.28
C TRP A 75 2.99 6.37 -11.39
N ARG A 76 1.87 7.02 -11.75
CA ARG A 76 0.57 6.37 -11.93
C ARG A 76 0.63 5.21 -12.93
N SER A 77 1.32 5.39 -14.05
CA SER A 77 1.40 4.41 -15.16
C SER A 77 2.75 3.71 -15.28
N ALA A 78 3.63 3.83 -14.27
CA ALA A 78 4.93 3.18 -14.29
C ALA A 78 4.81 1.68 -13.95
N PHE A 79 5.54 0.84 -14.69
CA PHE A 79 5.62 -0.60 -14.47
C PHE A 79 6.78 -0.95 -13.50
N GLU A 80 6.73 -2.16 -12.95
CA GLU A 80 7.83 -2.76 -12.15
C GLU A 80 8.31 -1.95 -10.93
N LYS A 81 7.43 -1.11 -10.37
CA LYS A 81 7.70 -0.25 -9.19
C LYS A 81 8.09 -1.02 -7.92
N LEU A 82 7.84 -2.33 -7.85
CA LEU A 82 8.21 -3.14 -6.69
C LEU A 82 9.71 -3.09 -6.41
N THR A 83 10.54 -2.94 -7.45
CA THR A 83 12.01 -2.78 -7.30
C THR A 83 12.40 -1.50 -6.58
N LEU A 84 11.50 -0.51 -6.54
CA LEU A 84 11.68 0.78 -5.87
C LEU A 84 11.12 0.78 -4.45
N LEU A 85 10.53 -0.33 -3.99
CA LEU A 85 10.05 -0.45 -2.62
C LEU A 85 11.25 -0.45 -1.68
N ASP A 86 11.49 0.69 -1.06
CA ASP A 86 12.56 0.83 -0.08
C ASP A 86 12.14 0.18 1.23
N GLU A 87 12.63 -1.03 1.46
CA GLU A 87 12.40 -1.75 2.71
C GLU A 87 13.27 -1.23 3.87
N HIS A 88 14.22 -0.31 3.63
CA HIS A 88 15.32 0.01 4.56
C HIS A 88 15.70 1.50 4.71
N PHE A 89 15.14 2.46 3.96
CA PHE A 89 15.47 3.88 4.09
C PHE A 89 14.27 4.85 4.06
N LEU A 90 14.56 6.13 4.34
CA LEU A 90 13.58 7.19 4.60
C LEU A 90 13.82 8.43 3.73
N LYS A 91 13.83 8.26 2.40
CA LYS A 91 13.89 9.33 1.39
C LYS A 91 13.19 8.88 0.10
N LEU A 92 12.57 9.74 -0.69
CA LEU A 92 12.20 11.14 -0.46
C LEU A 92 11.03 11.21 0.54
N ALA A 93 10.30 12.33 0.61
CA ALA A 93 8.91 12.30 1.05
C ALA A 93 8.01 11.87 -0.11
N ILE A 94 7.02 11.04 0.18
CA ILE A 94 5.92 10.61 -0.69
C ILE A 94 4.60 10.70 0.10
#